data_AF-A0AAV4V402-F1
#
_entry.id   AF-A0AAV4V402-F1
#
_cell.length_a   1.000
_cell.length_b   1.000
_cell.length_c   1.000
_cell.angle_alpha   90.00
_cell.angle_beta   90.00
_cell.angle_gamma   90.00
#
_symmetry.space_group_name_H-M   'P 1'
#
loop_
_entity.id
_entity.type
_entity.pdbx_description
1 polymer ?
#
loop_
_entity_poly.entity_id
_entity_poly.type
_entity_poly.pdbx_seq_one_letter_code
_entity_poly.pdbx_strand_id
1 'polypeptide(L)'
;MAFGSYAAKTTQASNTFSFSFGDTNSSFQSTQINTQMFSSSTTTQAAISSSTDVLATNGTSPLHLSARKKHSFRRRVPVKYDDQKTTEYQNQSYIPDFNSSFYVPSTFETDLMSMYSDRDFSDVELKMDAESFFAHKVVLSSRSPVFKAMFLSDMKETANNCVDITDLSSETLRQMLLFMYTDTLEDLTWASTKDLYSAADKYDIISLRQRCTQLLQKQLSTSNACEALVFADLHQNSELKKMVQNYIMTHGREIFCSNEWRSFLKENPLMAAEVMHLKVLEVYK
;
A
#
# COMPACT_ATOMS: atom_id res chain seq x y z
N MET A 1 -21.68 41.99 66.48
CA MET A 1 -20.39 42.68 66.64
C MET A 1 -19.70 42.14 67.89
N ALA A 2 -18.39 41.91 67.80
CA ALA A 2 -17.39 41.62 68.85
C ALA A 2 -16.61 40.32 68.60
N PHE A 3 -15.29 40.50 68.65
CA PHE A 3 -14.17 39.72 68.12
C PHE A 3 -13.73 38.53 68.98
N GLY A 4 -13.06 37.55 68.31
CA GLY A 4 -11.77 36.92 68.67
C GLY A 4 -11.62 36.20 70.03
N SER A 5 -10.78 35.19 70.23
CA SER A 5 -9.76 34.50 69.44
C SER A 5 -9.22 33.31 70.27
N TYR A 6 -8.51 32.40 69.59
CA TYR A 6 -7.50 31.43 70.06
C TYR A 6 -7.90 30.04 70.61
N ALA A 7 -7.81 29.07 69.68
CA ALA A 7 -6.90 27.91 69.63
C ALA A 7 -6.76 26.92 70.81
N ALA A 8 -7.01 25.62 70.56
CA ALA A 8 -5.98 24.64 70.16
C ALA A 8 -6.51 23.18 70.15
N LYS A 9 -6.08 22.39 69.13
CA LYS A 9 -5.65 20.95 69.16
C LYS A 9 -6.70 19.90 69.60
N THR A 10 -6.87 18.69 69.05
CA THR A 10 -6.22 17.76 68.09
C THR A 10 -7.33 16.73 67.78
N THR A 11 -7.51 16.15 66.60
CA THR A 11 -7.10 14.76 66.25
C THR A 11 -8.13 14.24 65.25
N GLN A 12 -7.73 13.91 64.02
CA GLN A 12 -8.43 12.89 63.25
C GLN A 12 -7.49 12.25 62.24
N ALA A 13 -7.56 10.92 62.24
CA ALA A 13 -6.73 9.99 61.52
C ALA A 13 -7.03 9.99 60.03
N SER A 14 -5.99 9.78 59.21
CA SER A 14 -6.15 9.26 57.86
C SER A 14 -4.91 8.45 57.48
N ASN A 15 -5.19 7.23 57.06
CA ASN A 15 -4.26 6.16 56.71
C ASN A 15 -3.23 6.60 55.66
N THR A 16 -1.95 6.34 55.96
CA THR A 16 -0.87 6.31 54.97
C THR A 16 -0.53 4.85 54.70
N PHE A 17 -0.74 4.42 53.45
CA PHE A 17 -0.26 3.14 52.95
C PHE A 17 1.09 3.41 52.26
N SER A 18 2.14 2.82 52.80
CA SER A 18 3.51 2.88 52.32
C SER A 18 3.73 1.90 51.18
N PHE A 19 4.41 2.33 50.12
CA PHE A 19 5.11 1.43 49.20
C PHE A 19 6.59 1.81 49.18
N SER A 20 7.41 0.85 49.62
CA SER A 20 8.86 0.96 49.73
C SER A 20 9.52 0.81 48.36
N PHE A 21 10.42 1.75 48.05
CA PHE A 21 11.45 1.61 47.02
C PHE A 21 12.61 0.77 47.58
N GLY A 22 13.07 -0.21 46.79
CA GLY A 22 14.29 -0.97 47.06
C GLY A 22 15.30 -0.74 45.96
N ASP A 23 16.34 0.04 46.27
CA ASP A 23 17.55 0.18 45.47
C ASP A 23 18.39 -1.11 45.51
N THR A 24 19.01 -1.48 44.39
CA THR A 24 20.36 -2.08 44.43
C THR A 24 21.21 -1.58 43.26
N ASN A 25 22.46 -1.38 43.63
CA ASN A 25 23.54 -0.65 43.00
C ASN A 25 24.54 -1.66 42.39
N SER A 26 25.13 -1.41 41.22
CA SER A 26 26.47 -1.91 40.82
C SER A 26 26.84 -1.31 39.46
N SER A 27 27.72 -0.31 39.42
CA SER A 27 29.18 -0.40 39.27
C SER A 27 29.65 -0.80 37.87
N PHE A 28 30.21 0.19 37.18
CA PHE A 28 31.07 0.12 36.01
C PHE A 28 32.23 -0.87 36.17
N GLN A 29 32.49 -1.70 35.16
CA GLN A 29 33.83 -1.80 34.55
C GLN A 29 33.82 -2.46 33.16
N SER A 30 34.62 -1.82 32.31
CA SER A 30 35.10 -2.07 30.95
C SER A 30 35.22 -3.50 30.41
N THR A 31 34.91 -3.69 29.12
CA THR A 31 35.76 -4.48 28.19
C THR A 31 35.50 -4.07 26.74
N GLN A 32 36.54 -3.60 26.04
CA GLN A 32 36.60 -3.57 24.56
C GLN A 32 36.71 -5.00 24.02
N ILE A 33 36.22 -5.28 22.80
CA ILE A 33 36.88 -6.12 21.77
C ILE A 33 36.13 -5.97 20.42
N ASN A 34 36.89 -5.54 19.41
CA ASN A 34 36.88 -5.81 17.96
C ASN A 34 35.79 -6.74 17.36
N THR A 35 35.32 -6.44 16.14
CA THR A 35 35.69 -7.15 14.88
C THR A 35 35.01 -6.56 13.61
N GLN A 36 35.87 -6.09 12.70
CA GLN A 36 35.91 -6.05 11.22
C GLN A 36 34.65 -6.42 10.40
N MET A 37 34.18 -5.60 9.44
CA MET A 37 34.67 -5.43 8.05
C MET A 37 34.88 -6.75 7.29
N PHE A 38 33.97 -7.09 6.36
CA PHE A 38 34.32 -7.79 5.12
C PHE A 38 33.31 -7.49 4.00
N SER A 39 33.78 -6.70 3.04
CA SER A 39 33.39 -6.71 1.64
C SER A 39 34.02 -7.90 0.91
N SER A 40 33.34 -8.47 -0.09
CA SER A 40 33.95 -8.74 -1.41
C SER A 40 33.02 -9.49 -2.37
N SER A 41 32.83 -8.90 -3.55
CA SER A 41 32.41 -9.49 -4.81
C SER A 41 33.47 -10.46 -5.37
N THR A 42 33.09 -11.48 -6.16
CA THR A 42 33.77 -11.77 -7.46
C THR A 42 33.03 -12.79 -8.34
N THR A 43 32.94 -12.42 -9.61
CA THR A 43 32.73 -13.21 -10.84
C THR A 43 33.95 -14.10 -11.13
N THR A 44 33.80 -15.23 -11.87
CA THR A 44 34.49 -15.55 -13.17
C THR A 44 34.57 -17.06 -13.52
N GLN A 45 34.09 -17.36 -14.74
CA GLN A 45 34.38 -18.39 -15.77
C GLN A 45 35.04 -19.78 -15.51
N ALA A 46 34.37 -20.78 -16.11
CA ALA A 46 34.81 -21.80 -17.08
C ALA A 46 36.17 -22.51 -16.98
N ALA A 47 36.13 -23.85 -17.07
CA ALA A 47 37.17 -24.69 -17.68
C ALA A 47 36.60 -26.02 -18.23
N ILE A 48 37.20 -26.46 -19.34
CA ILE A 48 36.93 -27.63 -20.19
C ILE A 48 37.82 -28.81 -19.74
N SER A 49 37.35 -30.06 -19.82
CA SER A 49 38.16 -31.21 -20.29
C SER A 49 37.36 -32.53 -20.34
N SER A 50 37.87 -33.41 -21.20
CA SER A 50 37.30 -34.58 -21.87
C SER A 50 37.59 -35.92 -21.20
N SER A 51 37.10 -37.00 -21.85
CA SER A 51 37.51 -38.43 -21.82
C SER A 51 36.54 -39.35 -21.07
N THR A 52 35.61 -40.02 -21.77
CA THR A 52 35.70 -41.38 -22.36
C THR A 52 36.03 -42.49 -21.35
N ASP A 53 35.05 -43.36 -21.06
CA ASP A 53 35.24 -44.79 -21.29
C ASP A 53 33.93 -45.58 -21.33
N VAL A 54 34.00 -46.68 -22.09
CA VAL A 54 32.93 -47.47 -22.68
C VAL A 54 32.83 -48.79 -21.91
N LEU A 55 31.63 -49.32 -21.69
CA LEU A 55 31.40 -50.77 -21.66
C LEU A 55 29.92 -51.10 -21.87
N ALA A 56 29.67 -51.80 -22.97
CA ALA A 56 28.40 -52.36 -23.39
C ALA A 56 28.22 -53.77 -22.81
N THR A 57 26.99 -54.15 -22.45
CA THR A 57 26.47 -55.51 -22.68
C THR A 57 24.96 -55.49 -22.89
N ASN A 58 24.55 -56.27 -23.89
CA ASN A 58 23.23 -56.38 -24.51
C ASN A 58 22.16 -57.04 -23.62
N GLY A 59 20.89 -56.67 -23.85
CA GLY A 59 19.71 -57.39 -23.37
C GLY A 59 18.43 -56.89 -24.04
N THR A 60 17.91 -57.69 -24.97
CA THR A 60 16.82 -57.46 -25.91
C THR A 60 15.41 -57.33 -25.29
N SER A 61 14.66 -56.30 -25.75
CA SER A 61 13.21 -56.17 -26.09
C SER A 61 12.14 -57.14 -25.50
N PRO A 62 10.87 -56.71 -25.24
CA PRO A 62 10.07 -55.93 -26.20
C PRO A 62 9.06 -54.87 -25.67
N LEU A 63 8.86 -53.85 -26.53
CA LEU A 63 7.63 -53.13 -26.86
C LEU A 63 6.45 -53.16 -25.84
N HIS A 64 6.22 -52.03 -25.17
CA HIS A 64 4.87 -51.64 -24.73
C HIS A 64 4.62 -50.16 -25.03
N LEU A 65 4.02 -49.91 -26.20
CA LEU A 65 3.58 -48.60 -26.67
C LEU A 65 2.31 -48.21 -25.90
N SER A 66 2.47 -47.40 -24.86
CA SER A 66 1.33 -46.74 -24.21
C SER A 66 0.87 -45.55 -25.06
N ALA A 67 -0.41 -45.60 -25.44
CA ALA A 67 -1.05 -44.73 -26.41
C ALA A 67 -1.11 -43.26 -25.96
N ARG A 68 -0.43 -42.38 -26.69
CA ARG A 68 -0.60 -40.93 -26.61
C ARG A 68 -1.90 -40.55 -27.34
N LYS A 69 -2.93 -40.11 -26.61
CA LYS A 69 -4.16 -39.54 -27.18
C LYS A 69 -3.79 -38.39 -28.11
N LYS A 70 -3.97 -38.60 -29.43
CA LYS A 70 -3.87 -37.53 -30.43
C LYS A 70 -5.15 -36.70 -30.34
N HIS A 71 -5.06 -35.45 -29.86
CA HIS A 71 -6.13 -34.48 -30.09
C HIS A 71 -6.27 -34.26 -31.60
N SER A 72 -7.48 -34.46 -32.09
CA SER A 72 -7.86 -34.30 -33.48
C SER A 72 -7.69 -32.83 -33.91
N PHE A 73 -6.69 -32.57 -34.75
CA PHE A 73 -6.66 -31.37 -35.58
C PHE A 73 -7.87 -31.44 -36.53
N ARG A 74 -8.91 -30.65 -36.27
CA ARG A 74 -10.00 -30.42 -37.24
C ARG A 74 -9.41 -29.73 -38.47
N ARG A 75 -9.46 -30.41 -39.63
CA ARG A 75 -9.20 -29.78 -40.93
C ARG A 75 -10.29 -28.74 -41.19
N ARG A 76 -9.91 -27.49 -41.50
CA ARG A 76 -10.85 -26.48 -42.00
C ARG A 76 -11.36 -26.91 -43.36
N VAL A 77 -12.68 -26.92 -43.53
CA VAL A 77 -13.33 -27.09 -44.84
C VAL A 77 -13.34 -25.71 -45.53
N PRO A 78 -12.95 -25.57 -46.80
CA PRO A 78 -13.05 -24.31 -47.51
C PRO A 78 -14.52 -23.99 -47.80
N VAL A 79 -14.99 -22.83 -47.35
CA VAL A 79 -16.29 -22.28 -47.74
C VAL A 79 -16.14 -21.73 -49.16
N LYS A 80 -16.83 -22.33 -50.12
CA LYS A 80 -17.00 -21.76 -51.46
C LYS A 80 -18.14 -20.74 -51.38
N TYR A 81 -17.84 -19.49 -51.70
CA TYR A 81 -18.88 -18.50 -51.96
C TYR A 81 -19.36 -18.66 -53.39
N ASP A 82 -20.68 -18.85 -53.53
CA ASP A 82 -21.40 -18.88 -54.79
C ASP A 82 -21.90 -17.45 -55.05
N ASP A 83 -21.48 -16.87 -56.16
CA ASP A 83 -21.91 -15.55 -56.60
C ASP A 83 -23.37 -15.62 -57.06
N GLN A 84 -24.16 -14.62 -56.62
CA GLN A 84 -25.45 -14.15 -57.16
C GLN A 84 -26.62 -14.22 -56.16
N LYS A 85 -26.76 -13.15 -55.37
CA LYS A 85 -27.98 -12.34 -55.34
C LYS A 85 -27.72 -11.00 -54.64
N THR A 86 -27.49 -10.00 -55.48
CA THR A 86 -27.58 -8.58 -55.18
C THR A 86 -28.98 -8.24 -54.69
N THR A 87 -29.11 -7.73 -53.46
CA THR A 87 -30.21 -6.86 -53.08
C THR A 87 -29.64 -5.46 -52.92
N GLU A 88 -30.12 -4.56 -53.79
CA GLU A 88 -29.83 -3.14 -53.82
C GLU A 88 -30.10 -2.51 -52.45
N TYR A 89 -29.04 -1.97 -51.83
CA TYR A 89 -29.19 -0.91 -50.85
C TYR A 89 -28.80 0.39 -51.54
N GLN A 90 -29.76 1.30 -51.60
CA GLN A 90 -29.62 2.60 -52.24
C GLN A 90 -28.42 3.35 -51.66
N ASN A 91 -27.40 3.58 -52.50
CA ASN A 91 -26.29 4.48 -52.21
C ASN A 91 -26.81 5.92 -52.16
N GLN A 92 -27.20 6.38 -50.98
CA GLN A 92 -27.19 7.81 -50.71
C GLN A 92 -25.80 8.14 -50.16
N SER A 93 -24.99 8.76 -51.00
CA SER A 93 -23.61 9.16 -50.71
C SER A 93 -23.56 10.13 -49.54
N TYR A 94 -23.47 9.59 -48.33
CA TYR A 94 -23.04 10.33 -47.15
C TYR A 94 -21.51 10.37 -47.18
N ILE A 95 -20.96 11.47 -47.68
CA ILE A 95 -19.56 11.83 -47.45
C ILE A 95 -19.57 12.52 -46.08
N PRO A 96 -19.03 11.92 -45.00
CA PRO A 96 -18.95 12.62 -43.73
C PRO A 96 -17.92 13.73 -43.89
N ASP A 97 -18.33 14.97 -43.60
CA ASP A 97 -17.44 16.11 -43.50
C ASP A 97 -16.30 15.78 -42.51
N PHE A 98 -15.08 15.71 -43.05
CA PHE A 98 -13.85 15.38 -42.33
C PHE A 98 -13.37 16.58 -41.50
N ASN A 99 -14.21 17.13 -40.62
CA ASN A 99 -13.84 18.31 -39.83
C ASN A 99 -14.50 18.40 -38.43
N SER A 100 -14.81 17.26 -37.83
CA SER A 100 -14.99 17.15 -36.38
C SER A 100 -14.33 15.87 -35.90
N SER A 101 -13.31 15.99 -35.06
CA SER A 101 -12.66 14.86 -34.39
C SER A 101 -13.71 14.04 -33.64
N PHE A 102 -14.11 12.88 -34.17
CA PHE A 102 -14.98 11.94 -33.47
C PHE A 102 -14.26 11.42 -32.23
N TYR A 103 -14.50 12.06 -31.08
CA TYR A 103 -14.05 11.55 -29.78
C TYR A 103 -14.89 10.33 -29.43
N VAL A 104 -14.26 9.15 -29.47
CA VAL A 104 -14.83 7.92 -28.91
C VAL A 104 -14.25 7.76 -27.50
N PRO A 105 -15.07 7.88 -26.43
CA PRO A 105 -14.59 7.69 -25.08
C PRO A 105 -14.13 6.24 -24.87
N SER A 106 -13.08 6.06 -24.08
CA SER A 106 -12.63 4.73 -23.65
C SER A 106 -13.68 4.08 -22.74
N THR A 107 -13.98 2.79 -22.95
CA THR A 107 -14.81 1.97 -22.06
C THR A 107 -13.98 1.19 -21.03
N PHE A 108 -12.65 1.35 -21.05
CA PHE A 108 -11.75 0.50 -20.25
C PHE A 108 -12.04 0.53 -18.75
N GLU A 109 -12.29 1.72 -18.18
CA GLU A 109 -12.64 1.87 -16.76
C GLU A 109 -13.96 1.14 -16.43
N THR A 110 -14.99 1.31 -17.26
CA THR A 110 -16.29 0.67 -17.03
C THR A 110 -16.21 -0.85 -17.19
N ASP A 111 -15.39 -1.32 -18.13
CA ASP A 111 -15.17 -2.75 -18.37
C ASP A 111 -14.38 -3.41 -17.22
N LEU A 112 -13.41 -2.72 -16.62
CA LEU A 112 -12.74 -3.21 -15.41
C LEU A 112 -13.62 -3.12 -14.16
N MET A 113 -14.47 -2.09 -14.08
CA MET A 113 -15.41 -1.94 -12.96
C MET A 113 -16.47 -3.04 -12.94
N SER A 114 -16.95 -3.50 -14.11
CA SER A 114 -17.86 -4.65 -14.17
C SER A 114 -17.18 -5.94 -13.70
N MET A 115 -15.92 -6.18 -14.06
CA MET A 115 -15.14 -7.31 -13.52
C MET A 115 -15.06 -7.30 -12.00
N TYR A 116 -14.84 -6.14 -11.39
CA TYR A 116 -14.82 -5.99 -9.93
C TYR A 116 -16.20 -6.27 -9.31
N SER A 117 -17.27 -5.77 -9.94
CA SER A 117 -18.63 -5.86 -9.41
C SER A 117 -19.24 -7.26 -9.54
N ASP A 118 -19.09 -7.87 -10.72
CA ASP A 118 -19.71 -9.15 -11.08
C ASP A 118 -18.92 -10.33 -10.51
N ARG A 119 -17.62 -10.15 -10.24
CA ARG A 119 -16.67 -11.15 -9.70
C ARG A 119 -16.39 -12.32 -10.66
N ASP A 120 -16.86 -12.24 -11.89
CA ASP A 120 -16.62 -13.25 -12.92
C ASP A 120 -15.11 -13.46 -13.14
N PHE A 121 -14.68 -14.72 -13.17
CA PHE A 121 -13.26 -15.12 -13.34
C PHE A 121 -12.31 -14.71 -12.21
N SER A 122 -12.82 -14.30 -11.05
CA SER A 122 -11.99 -14.09 -9.86
C SER A 122 -11.21 -15.37 -9.52
N ASP A 123 -9.90 -15.24 -9.37
CA ASP A 123 -8.95 -16.33 -9.13
C ASP A 123 -8.20 -16.17 -7.80
N VAL A 124 -8.61 -15.20 -6.97
CA VAL A 124 -8.17 -15.03 -5.59
C VAL A 124 -9.28 -14.49 -4.69
N GLU A 125 -9.31 -14.95 -3.45
CA GLU A 125 -10.14 -14.43 -2.36
C GLU A 125 -9.25 -13.69 -1.35
N LEU A 126 -9.53 -12.41 -1.10
CA LEU A 126 -8.95 -11.64 0.00
C LEU A 126 -9.90 -11.75 1.18
N LYS A 127 -9.47 -12.48 2.21
CA LYS A 127 -10.29 -12.81 3.37
C LYS A 127 -10.00 -11.89 4.53
N MET A 128 -11.06 -11.38 5.14
CA MET A 128 -11.03 -10.64 6.40
C MET A 128 -11.82 -11.44 7.45
N ASP A 129 -11.75 -11.02 8.72
CA ASP A 129 -12.39 -11.77 9.82
C ASP A 129 -13.89 -12.03 9.59
N ALA A 130 -14.61 -11.05 9.02
CA ALA A 130 -16.05 -11.12 8.80
C ALA A 130 -16.49 -11.06 7.32
N GLU A 131 -15.58 -10.76 6.40
CA GLU A 131 -15.91 -10.45 5.00
C GLU A 131 -14.88 -11.05 4.03
N SER A 132 -15.32 -11.32 2.81
CA SER A 132 -14.48 -11.85 1.73
C SER A 132 -14.62 -11.01 0.48
N PHE A 133 -13.49 -10.69 -0.15
CA PHE A 133 -13.41 -9.93 -1.38
C PHE A 133 -12.82 -10.80 -2.49
N PHE A 134 -13.58 -11.03 -3.55
CA PHE A 134 -13.10 -11.78 -4.71
C PHE A 134 -12.42 -10.83 -5.70
N ALA A 135 -11.26 -11.20 -6.20
CA ALA A 135 -10.46 -10.35 -7.07
C ALA A 135 -9.66 -11.18 -8.11
N HIS A 136 -8.95 -10.46 -8.97
CA HIS A 136 -8.15 -11.01 -10.04
C HIS A 136 -6.66 -10.81 -9.77
N LYS A 137 -5.90 -11.90 -9.65
CA LYS A 137 -4.46 -11.87 -9.42
C LYS A 137 -3.74 -11.04 -10.47
N VAL A 138 -4.18 -11.09 -11.73
CA VAL A 138 -3.56 -10.31 -12.82
C VAL A 138 -3.70 -8.81 -12.60
N VAL A 139 -4.88 -8.34 -12.16
CA VAL A 139 -5.11 -6.93 -11.84
C VAL A 139 -4.28 -6.55 -10.64
N LEU A 140 -4.38 -7.31 -9.53
CA LEU A 140 -3.64 -7.01 -8.30
C LEU A 140 -2.12 -6.97 -8.51
N SER A 141 -1.57 -7.97 -9.22
CA SER A 141 -0.14 -8.06 -9.53
C SER A 141 0.35 -6.97 -10.47
N SER A 142 -0.53 -6.46 -11.35
CA SER A 142 -0.15 -5.37 -12.26
C SER A 142 -0.04 -4.03 -11.55
N ARG A 143 -0.80 -3.85 -10.47
CA ARG A 143 -0.91 -2.58 -9.73
C ARG A 143 -0.07 -2.54 -8.46
N SER A 144 0.29 -3.70 -7.92
CA SER A 144 1.05 -3.85 -6.67
C SER A 144 2.19 -4.86 -6.84
N PRO A 145 3.46 -4.42 -6.71
CA PRO A 145 4.61 -5.31 -6.64
C PRO A 145 4.52 -6.30 -5.48
N VAL A 146 3.91 -5.92 -4.36
CA VAL A 146 3.72 -6.78 -3.19
C VAL A 146 2.78 -7.94 -3.52
N PHE A 147 1.61 -7.67 -4.10
CA PHE A 147 0.71 -8.74 -4.57
C PHE A 147 1.37 -9.60 -5.65
N LYS A 148 2.11 -8.99 -6.57
CA LYS A 148 2.85 -9.73 -7.59
C LYS A 148 3.86 -10.72 -6.98
N ALA A 149 4.66 -10.27 -6.01
CA ALA A 149 5.62 -11.13 -5.32
C ALA A 149 4.90 -12.22 -4.53
N MET A 150 3.82 -11.88 -3.84
CA MET A 150 2.98 -12.82 -3.09
C MET A 150 2.47 -13.96 -4.00
N PHE A 151 1.87 -13.64 -5.15
CA PHE A 151 1.29 -14.63 -6.05
C PHE A 151 2.29 -15.40 -6.91
N LEU A 152 3.52 -14.90 -7.07
CA LEU A 152 4.61 -15.62 -7.73
C LEU A 152 5.39 -16.53 -6.77
N SER A 153 5.19 -16.40 -5.47
CA SER A 153 5.85 -17.24 -4.47
C SER A 153 5.15 -18.59 -4.32
N ASP A 154 5.90 -19.63 -3.94
CA ASP A 154 5.33 -20.96 -3.60
C ASP A 154 4.79 -21.01 -2.15
N MET A 155 4.20 -19.92 -1.68
CA MET A 155 3.65 -19.82 -0.32
C MET A 155 2.17 -20.23 -0.26
N LYS A 156 1.62 -20.28 0.96
CA LYS A 156 0.26 -20.80 1.22
C LYS A 156 -0.82 -20.01 0.47
N GLU A 157 -0.59 -18.72 0.29
CA GLU A 157 -1.45 -17.78 -0.40
C GLU A 157 -1.66 -18.20 -1.86
N THR A 158 -0.58 -18.65 -2.51
CA THR A 158 -0.61 -19.15 -3.88
C THR A 158 -1.25 -20.54 -3.97
N ALA A 159 -1.04 -21.40 -2.97
CA ALA A 159 -1.59 -22.75 -2.94
C ALA A 159 -3.12 -22.78 -2.78
N ASN A 160 -3.66 -21.89 -1.95
CA ASN A 160 -5.09 -21.87 -1.62
C ASN A 160 -5.89 -20.79 -2.38
N ASN A 161 -5.22 -19.95 -3.19
CA ASN A 161 -5.82 -18.78 -3.83
C ASN A 161 -6.57 -17.88 -2.83
N CYS A 162 -6.08 -17.80 -1.59
CA CYS A 162 -6.69 -17.07 -0.50
C CYS A 162 -5.62 -16.28 0.24
N VAL A 163 -5.87 -15.00 0.48
CA VAL A 163 -4.97 -14.08 1.20
C VAL A 163 -5.70 -13.54 2.41
N ASP A 164 -5.16 -13.78 3.60
CA ASP A 164 -5.72 -13.22 4.83
C ASP A 164 -5.25 -11.76 5.00
N ILE A 165 -6.21 -10.84 5.09
CA ILE A 165 -6.02 -9.41 5.29
C ILE A 165 -6.50 -9.06 6.71
N THR A 166 -5.55 -8.92 7.64
CA THR A 166 -5.86 -8.73 9.07
C THR A 166 -5.66 -7.29 9.56
N ASP A 167 -5.09 -6.42 8.74
CA ASP A 167 -4.61 -5.11 9.17
C ASP A 167 -5.30 -3.93 8.48
N LEU A 168 -6.29 -4.20 7.62
CA LEU A 168 -7.12 -3.19 6.97
C LEU A 168 -8.55 -3.26 7.51
N SER A 169 -9.26 -2.14 7.42
CA SER A 169 -10.72 -2.15 7.52
C SER A 169 -11.34 -2.57 6.18
N SER A 170 -12.56 -3.13 6.22
CA SER A 170 -13.30 -3.49 4.99
C SER A 170 -13.44 -2.31 4.04
N GLU A 171 -13.68 -1.11 4.58
CA GLU A 171 -13.82 0.10 3.79
C GLU A 171 -12.50 0.49 3.13
N THR A 172 -11.39 0.41 3.85
CA THR A 172 -10.06 0.68 3.29
C THR A 172 -9.71 -0.30 2.17
N LEU A 173 -9.99 -1.60 2.37
CA LEU A 173 -9.75 -2.62 1.34
C LEU A 173 -10.64 -2.38 0.11
N ARG A 174 -11.91 -2.03 0.32
CA ARG A 174 -12.85 -1.71 -0.77
C ARG A 174 -12.38 -0.54 -1.62
N GLN A 175 -11.94 0.56 -0.99
CA GLN A 175 -11.39 1.73 -1.70
C GLN A 175 -10.08 1.40 -2.43
N MET A 176 -9.21 0.60 -1.80
CA MET A 176 -7.97 0.14 -2.42
C MET A 176 -8.27 -0.70 -3.67
N LEU A 177 -9.19 -1.67 -3.57
CA LEU A 177 -9.59 -2.50 -4.70
C LEU A 177 -10.24 -1.66 -5.80
N LEU A 178 -11.21 -0.80 -5.47
CA LEU A 178 -11.82 0.11 -6.43
C LEU A 178 -10.74 0.84 -7.25
N PHE A 179 -9.81 1.49 -6.57
CA PHE A 179 -8.71 2.20 -7.22
C PHE A 179 -7.82 1.29 -8.09
N MET A 180 -7.57 0.05 -7.68
CA MET A 180 -6.79 -0.89 -8.48
C MET A 180 -7.47 -1.27 -9.80
N TYR A 181 -8.80 -1.27 -9.85
CA TYR A 181 -9.56 -1.53 -11.08
C TYR A 181 -9.82 -0.29 -11.93
N THR A 182 -10.03 0.88 -11.32
CA THR A 182 -10.58 2.04 -12.04
C THR A 182 -9.74 3.32 -11.95
N ASP A 183 -8.69 3.35 -11.12
CA ASP A 183 -7.98 4.58 -10.72
C ASP A 183 -8.90 5.65 -10.08
N THR A 184 -10.11 5.27 -9.66
CA THR A 184 -11.06 6.15 -8.98
C THR A 184 -11.15 5.86 -7.48
N LEU A 185 -11.59 6.87 -6.73
CA LEU A 185 -11.84 6.81 -5.30
C LEU A 185 -13.18 7.49 -5.03
N GLU A 186 -13.91 7.00 -4.03
CA GLU A 186 -15.08 7.70 -3.53
C GLU A 186 -14.67 8.82 -2.55
N ASP A 187 -15.64 9.53 -2.00
CA ASP A 187 -15.37 10.60 -1.03
C ASP A 187 -14.80 10.04 0.26
N LEU A 188 -13.57 10.43 0.58
CA LEU A 188 -12.86 10.02 1.78
C LEU A 188 -12.84 11.14 2.82
N THR A 189 -12.90 10.73 4.10
CA THR A 189 -12.63 11.59 5.24
C THR A 189 -11.13 11.68 5.49
N TRP A 190 -10.69 12.58 6.38
CA TRP A 190 -9.29 12.62 6.83
C TRP A 190 -8.79 11.26 7.35
N ALA A 191 -9.57 10.61 8.21
CA ALA A 191 -9.22 9.31 8.79
C ALA A 191 -9.11 8.22 7.71
N SER A 192 -10.14 8.06 6.88
CA SER A 192 -10.14 7.03 5.83
C SER A 192 -9.08 7.27 4.75
N THR A 193 -8.72 8.54 4.48
CA THR A 193 -7.62 8.87 3.57
C THR A 193 -6.27 8.44 4.14
N LYS A 194 -6.03 8.62 5.45
CA LYS A 194 -4.79 8.13 6.11
C LYS A 194 -4.72 6.61 6.14
N ASP A 195 -5.82 5.93 6.42
CA ASP A 195 -5.87 4.47 6.42
C ASP A 195 -5.58 3.93 5.02
N LEU A 196 -6.18 4.54 3.99
CA LEU A 196 -5.93 4.18 2.59
C LEU A 196 -4.50 4.51 2.15
N TYR A 197 -3.94 5.64 2.60
CA TYR A 197 -2.53 5.95 2.37
C TYR A 197 -1.63 4.86 2.95
N SER A 198 -1.90 4.44 4.19
CA SER A 198 -1.10 3.42 4.88
C SER A 198 -1.19 2.07 4.17
N ALA A 199 -2.37 1.70 3.69
CA ALA A 199 -2.57 0.53 2.85
C ALA A 199 -1.77 0.64 1.53
N ALA A 200 -1.88 1.77 0.84
CA ALA A 200 -1.15 2.01 -0.40
C ALA A 200 0.36 1.91 -0.23
N ASP A 201 0.89 2.40 0.89
CA ASP A 201 2.31 2.30 1.22
C ASP A 201 2.72 0.85 1.51
N LYS A 202 1.91 0.12 2.30
CA LYS A 202 2.16 -1.31 2.61
C LYS A 202 2.18 -2.18 1.36
N TYR A 203 1.20 -2.01 0.45
CA TYR A 203 1.08 -2.81 -0.77
C TYR A 203 1.88 -2.24 -1.95
N ASP A 204 2.69 -1.21 -1.72
CA ASP A 204 3.50 -0.51 -2.74
C ASP A 204 2.70 -0.08 -3.99
N ILE A 205 1.53 0.50 -3.76
CA ILE A 205 0.66 1.06 -4.80
C ILE A 205 0.97 2.56 -4.93
N ILE A 206 2.07 2.87 -5.62
CA ILE A 206 2.65 4.23 -5.70
C ILE A 206 1.63 5.27 -6.16
N SER A 207 0.83 4.96 -7.19
CA SER A 207 -0.19 5.87 -7.72
C SER A 207 -1.29 6.20 -6.69
N LEU A 208 -1.72 5.20 -5.91
CA LEU A 208 -2.69 5.40 -4.83
C LEU A 208 -2.09 6.25 -3.71
N ARG A 209 -0.85 5.97 -3.31
CA ARG A 209 -0.16 6.77 -2.29
C ARG A 209 -0.04 8.24 -2.68
N GLN A 210 0.30 8.51 -3.95
CA GLN A 210 0.32 9.88 -4.50
C GLN A 210 -1.08 10.51 -4.49
N ARG A 211 -2.11 9.75 -4.87
CA ARG A 211 -3.49 10.24 -4.85
C ARG A 211 -3.95 10.58 -3.43
N CYS A 212 -3.67 9.74 -2.45
CA CYS A 212 -3.93 10.00 -1.04
C CYS A 212 -3.16 11.23 -0.54
N THR A 213 -1.90 11.42 -0.96
CA THR A 213 -1.12 12.63 -0.61
C THR A 213 -1.82 13.91 -1.05
N GLN A 214 -2.38 13.94 -2.26
CA GLN A 214 -3.15 15.07 -2.78
C GLN A 214 -4.46 15.30 -2.01
N LEU A 215 -5.13 14.22 -1.57
CA LEU A 215 -6.35 14.32 -0.78
C LEU A 215 -6.04 14.86 0.63
N LEU A 216 -5.01 14.34 1.28
CA LEU A 216 -4.53 14.83 2.58
C LEU A 216 -4.17 16.32 2.52
N GLN A 217 -3.54 16.77 1.43
CA GLN A 217 -3.28 18.19 1.20
C GLN A 217 -4.55 19.04 1.21
N LYS A 218 -5.60 18.58 0.53
CA LYS A 218 -6.88 19.30 0.39
C LYS A 218 -7.69 19.28 1.69
N GLN A 219 -7.52 18.25 2.50
CA GLN A 219 -8.20 18.06 3.78
C GLN A 219 -7.45 18.69 4.97
N LEU A 220 -6.27 19.27 4.73
CA LEU A 220 -5.45 19.87 5.77
C LEU A 220 -6.16 21.09 6.39
N SER A 221 -6.18 21.12 7.71
CA SER A 221 -6.81 22.15 8.54
C SER A 221 -5.90 22.53 9.70
N THR A 222 -6.21 23.64 10.38
CA THR A 222 -5.48 24.06 11.58
C THR A 222 -5.62 23.06 12.73
N SER A 223 -6.72 22.29 12.78
CA SER A 223 -6.96 21.26 13.80
C SER A 223 -6.21 19.96 13.55
N ASN A 224 -5.92 19.59 12.30
CA ASN A 224 -5.25 18.31 11.98
C ASN A 224 -3.78 18.48 11.54
N ALA A 225 -3.27 19.70 11.39
CA ALA A 225 -1.91 19.95 10.89
C ALA A 225 -0.80 19.28 11.74
N CYS A 226 -0.95 19.24 13.07
CA CYS A 226 0.02 18.57 13.94
C CYS A 226 0.03 17.06 13.73
N GLU A 227 -1.15 16.45 13.64
CA GLU A 227 -1.31 15.02 13.35
C GLU A 227 -0.76 14.68 11.96
N ALA A 228 -1.05 15.51 10.96
CA ALA A 228 -0.54 15.37 9.60
C ALA A 228 1.00 15.37 9.55
N LEU A 229 1.64 16.17 10.40
CA LEU A 229 3.09 16.26 10.47
C LEU A 229 3.70 14.96 11.03
N VAL A 230 3.12 14.43 12.11
CA VAL A 230 3.51 13.13 12.68
C VAL A 230 3.31 12.03 11.64
N PHE A 231 2.17 12.04 10.94
CA PHE A 231 1.84 11.06 9.91
C PHE A 231 2.84 11.09 8.75
N ALA A 232 3.23 12.28 8.29
CA ALA A 232 4.21 12.43 7.23
C ALA A 232 5.59 11.90 7.64
N ASP A 233 5.99 12.12 8.89
CA ASP A 233 7.26 11.64 9.45
C ASP A 233 7.27 10.12 9.59
N LEU A 234 6.17 9.53 10.11
CA LEU A 234 5.97 8.08 10.23
C LEU A 234 6.20 7.34 8.91
N HIS A 235 5.64 7.86 7.82
CA HIS A 235 5.78 7.29 6.48
C HIS A 235 7.01 7.80 5.71
N GLN A 236 7.88 8.58 6.36
CA GLN A 236 9.08 9.18 5.74
C GLN A 236 8.77 9.94 4.44
N ASN A 237 7.56 10.49 4.32
CA ASN A 237 7.12 11.21 3.13
C ASN A 237 7.56 12.68 3.24
N SER A 238 8.75 12.95 2.71
CA SER A 238 9.35 14.30 2.74
C SER A 238 8.54 15.37 1.99
N GLU A 239 7.76 14.99 0.97
CA GLU A 239 6.91 15.92 0.23
C GLU A 239 5.70 16.34 1.08
N LEU A 240 5.00 15.38 1.68
CA LEU A 240 3.91 15.64 2.61
C LEU A 240 4.41 16.42 3.82
N LYS A 241 5.57 16.06 4.38
CA LYS A 241 6.17 16.76 5.53
C LYS A 241 6.41 18.24 5.22
N LYS A 242 7.04 18.56 4.08
CA LYS A 242 7.28 19.95 3.65
C LYS A 242 5.98 20.71 3.43
N MET A 243 5.00 20.07 2.81
CA MET A 243 3.69 20.68 2.56
C MET A 243 2.98 21.02 3.88
N VAL A 244 2.95 20.10 4.85
CA VAL A 244 2.37 20.34 6.17
C VAL A 244 3.14 21.41 6.93
N GLN A 245 4.48 21.38 6.90
CA GLN A 245 5.32 22.43 7.49
C GLN A 245 4.95 23.80 6.92
N ASN A 246 4.88 23.95 5.59
CA ASN A 246 4.49 25.19 4.94
C ASN A 246 3.09 25.66 5.38
N TYR A 247 2.13 24.75 5.47
CA TYR A 247 0.79 25.10 5.96
C TYR A 247 0.82 25.63 7.40
N ILE A 248 1.60 24.98 8.28
CA ILE A 248 1.81 25.44 9.66
C ILE A 248 2.45 26.83 9.67
N MET A 249 3.44 27.08 8.80
CA MET A 249 4.09 28.40 8.68
C MET A 249 3.09 29.50 8.35
N THR A 250 2.21 29.25 7.37
CA THR A 250 1.18 30.18 6.90
C THR A 250 0.10 30.45 7.96
N HIS A 251 -0.32 29.42 8.71
CA HIS A 251 -1.38 29.52 9.72
C HIS A 251 -0.84 29.58 11.16
N GLY A 252 0.44 29.92 11.32
CA GLY A 252 1.16 29.77 12.60
C GLY A 252 0.55 30.54 13.76
N ARG A 253 -0.12 31.68 13.52
CA ARG A 253 -0.81 32.43 14.59
C ARG A 253 -1.89 31.59 15.29
N GLU A 254 -2.68 30.87 14.52
CA GLU A 254 -3.76 30.03 15.05
C GLU A 254 -3.20 28.74 15.64
N ILE A 255 -2.33 28.06 14.89
CA ILE A 255 -1.79 26.75 15.27
C ILE A 255 -0.92 26.85 16.52
N PHE A 256 0.05 27.77 16.59
CA PHE A 256 0.94 27.85 17.76
C PHE A 256 0.25 28.24 19.07
N CYS A 257 -0.95 28.84 18.98
CA CYS A 257 -1.76 29.17 20.15
C CYS A 257 -2.75 28.06 20.54
N SER A 258 -2.89 27.02 19.73
CA SER A 258 -3.91 25.98 19.88
C SER A 258 -3.55 24.94 20.95
N ASN A 259 -4.55 24.19 21.42
CA ASN A 259 -4.34 23.10 22.39
C ASN A 259 -3.66 21.89 21.72
N GLU A 260 -3.92 21.68 20.44
CA GLU A 260 -3.33 20.65 19.61
C GLU A 260 -1.81 20.85 19.52
N TRP A 261 -1.36 22.09 19.25
CA TRP A 261 0.07 22.40 19.24
C TRP A 261 0.73 22.22 20.61
N ARG A 262 0.05 22.62 21.69
CA ARG A 262 0.56 22.42 23.06
C ARG A 262 0.72 20.93 23.40
N SER A 263 -0.18 20.09 22.92
CA SER A 263 -0.12 18.64 23.10
C SER A 263 0.99 18.04 22.24
N PHE A 264 1.06 18.44 20.97
CA PHE A 264 2.11 18.07 20.04
C PHE A 264 3.52 18.41 20.55
N LEU A 265 3.72 19.58 21.15
CA LEU A 265 4.99 19.97 21.75
C LEU A 265 5.45 19.03 22.88
N LYS A 266 4.50 18.49 23.65
CA LYS A 266 4.79 17.55 24.75
C LYS A 266 5.11 16.15 24.24
N GLU A 267 4.35 15.68 23.27
CA GLU A 267 4.47 14.33 22.71
C GLU A 267 5.63 14.21 21.73
N ASN A 268 5.91 15.27 20.96
CA ASN A 268 6.85 15.29 19.84
C ASN A 268 7.77 16.52 19.89
N PRO A 269 8.59 16.69 20.95
CA PRO A 269 9.37 17.91 21.16
C PRO A 269 10.41 18.19 20.07
N LEU A 270 10.99 17.15 19.47
CA LEU A 270 11.97 17.29 18.38
C LEU A 270 11.34 17.83 17.10
N MET A 271 10.19 17.28 16.69
CA MET A 271 9.47 17.76 15.51
C MET A 271 8.93 19.17 15.73
N ALA A 272 8.46 19.48 16.94
CA ALA A 272 8.03 20.83 17.29
C ALA A 272 9.19 21.83 17.24
N ALA A 273 10.37 21.46 17.76
CA ALA A 273 11.58 22.30 17.67
C ALA A 273 12.02 22.54 16.22
N GLU A 274 11.94 21.52 15.35
CA GLU A 274 12.21 21.65 13.91
C GLU A 274 11.30 22.71 13.27
N VAL A 275 9.99 22.64 13.50
CA VAL A 275 9.02 23.59 12.95
C VAL A 275 9.19 25.00 13.54
N MET A 276 9.45 25.12 14.85
CA MET A 276 9.73 26.42 15.47
C MET A 276 11.01 27.04 14.89
N HIS A 277 12.06 26.25 14.67
CA HIS A 277 13.28 26.71 14.04
C HIS A 277 13.01 27.24 12.62
N LEU A 278 12.20 26.54 11.83
CA LEU A 278 11.74 27.02 10.52
C LEU A 278 11.01 28.37 10.63
N LYS A 279 10.18 28.58 11.67
CA LYS A 279 9.50 29.88 11.89
C LYS A 279 10.45 31.00 12.20
N VAL A 280 11.42 30.74 13.07
CA VAL A 280 12.45 31.71 13.40
C VAL A 280 13.20 32.12 12.12
N LEU A 281 13.63 31.15 11.31
CA LEU A 281 14.33 31.44 10.05
C LEU A 281 13.48 32.23 9.04
N GLU A 282 12.16 32.01 8.99
CA GLU A 282 11.26 32.79 8.14
C GLU A 282 11.18 34.27 8.58
N VAL A 283 11.20 34.54 9.89
CA VAL A 283 11.14 35.91 10.43
C VAL A 283 12.42 36.72 10.17
N TYR A 284 13.57 36.04 10.04
CA TYR A 284 14.87 36.68 9.79
C TYR A 284 15.28 36.73 8.30
N LYS A 285 14.40 36.30 7.38
CA LYS A 285 14.57 36.49 5.93
C LYS A 285 13.89 37.78 5.48
#